data_AF-A0A1M5XF71-F1
#
_entry.id   AF-A0A1M5XF71-F1
#
_cell.length_a   1.000
_cell.length_b   1.000
_cell.length_c   1.000
_cell.angle_alpha   90.00
_cell.angle_beta   90.00
_cell.angle_gamma   90.00
#
_symmetry.space_group_name_H-M   'P 1'
#
loop_
_entity.id
_entity.type
_entity.pdbx_description
1 polymer ?
#
loop_
_entity_poly.entity_id
_entity_poly.type
_entity_poly.pdbx_seq_one_letter_code
_entity_poly.pdbx_strand_id
1 'polypeptide(L)'
;MDILQLTSRKRETYHVQLTYSLLWESALGIAAITNSKLLQTLERSEKYWDEIKNSITDELLAHLNFVEQNNTWKSLLQILHQRKFADLSEFTTYVNTIDEMELRFICLPFIGIDYQIYRERAAQGEKSSVEKLVQATADNP
;
A
#
# COMPACT_ATOMS: atom_id res chain seq x y z
N MET A 1 5.56 -38.40 -17.52
CA MET A 1 6.49 -37.34 -17.07
C MET A 1 6.81 -37.66 -15.63
N ASP A 2 8.02 -38.14 -15.37
CA ASP A 2 8.40 -38.63 -14.05
C ASP A 2 8.70 -37.44 -13.12
N ILE A 3 7.95 -37.35 -12.02
CA ILE A 3 8.07 -36.28 -11.03
C ILE A 3 8.96 -36.81 -9.90
N LEU A 4 10.21 -36.34 -9.84
CA LEU A 4 11.11 -36.61 -8.71
C LEU A 4 10.77 -35.67 -7.54
N GLN A 5 10.22 -36.23 -6.46
CA GLN A 5 9.97 -35.51 -5.21
C GLN A 5 11.19 -35.61 -4.28
N LEU A 6 11.97 -34.53 -4.19
CA LEU A 6 13.20 -34.48 -3.39
C LEU A 6 13.01 -33.85 -1.99
N THR A 7 11.83 -33.36 -1.63
CA THR A 7 11.58 -32.78 -0.31
C THR A 7 10.20 -33.15 0.25
N SER A 8 10.17 -33.61 1.49
CA SER A 8 8.99 -34.13 2.22
C SER A 8 8.05 -33.04 2.77
N ARG A 9 8.16 -31.79 2.31
CA ARG A 9 7.23 -30.70 2.69
C ARG A 9 6.06 -30.65 1.72
N LYS A 10 4.84 -30.66 2.26
CA LYS A 10 3.57 -30.53 1.52
C LYS A 10 3.64 -29.26 0.67
N ARG A 11 3.60 -29.41 -0.66
CA ARG A 11 3.72 -28.30 -1.63
C ARG A 11 2.52 -27.36 -1.45
N GLU A 12 2.75 -26.17 -0.92
CA GLU A 12 1.75 -25.10 -0.95
C GLU A 12 1.65 -24.59 -2.38
N THR A 13 0.57 -24.93 -3.06
CA THR A 13 0.23 -24.37 -4.38
C THR A 13 -0.38 -23.01 -4.18
N TYR A 14 0.36 -21.95 -4.47
CA TYR A 14 -0.18 -20.59 -4.53
C TYR A 14 -0.77 -20.32 -5.91
N HIS A 15 -1.88 -19.58 -5.94
CA HIS A 15 -2.49 -19.11 -7.17
C HIS A 15 -2.14 -17.63 -7.34
N VAL A 16 -1.56 -17.27 -8.49
CA VAL A 16 -1.20 -15.88 -8.80
C VAL A 16 -2.27 -15.30 -9.70
N GLN A 17 -2.85 -14.18 -9.29
CA GLN A 17 -3.77 -13.39 -10.11
C GLN A 17 -3.10 -12.07 -10.48
N LEU A 18 -3.12 -11.73 -11.76
CA LEU A 18 -2.63 -10.44 -12.26
C LEU A 18 -3.81 -9.54 -12.59
N THR A 19 -3.72 -8.28 -12.18
CA THR A 19 -4.73 -7.25 -12.46
C THR A 19 -4.03 -5.96 -12.86
N TYR A 20 -4.60 -5.25 -13.82
CA TYR A 20 -4.13 -3.93 -14.25
C TYR A 20 -5.28 -2.94 -14.22
N SER A 21 -5.01 -1.69 -13.85
CA SER A 21 -5.97 -0.59 -13.93
C SER A 21 -5.22 0.74 -13.85
N LEU A 22 -5.80 1.81 -14.40
CA LEU A 22 -5.22 3.16 -14.28
C LEU A 22 -5.07 3.61 -12.81
N LEU A 23 -5.94 3.14 -11.91
CA LEU A 23 -5.87 3.48 -10.49
C LEU A 23 -4.64 2.85 -9.82
N TRP A 24 -4.35 1.58 -10.15
CA TRP A 24 -3.13 0.89 -9.70
C TRP A 24 -1.87 1.60 -10.21
N GLU A 25 -1.82 1.93 -11.51
CA GLU A 25 -0.69 2.66 -12.08
C GLU A 25 -0.52 4.04 -11.43
N SER A 26 -1.62 4.75 -11.14
CA SER A 26 -1.60 6.06 -10.49
C SER A 26 -1.08 5.96 -9.06
N ALA A 27 -1.57 5.00 -8.26
CA ALA A 27 -1.11 4.79 -6.89
C ALA A 27 0.37 4.39 -6.82
N LEU A 28 0.83 3.55 -7.75
CA LEU A 28 2.24 3.17 -7.88
C LEU A 28 3.11 4.35 -8.35
N GLY A 29 2.62 5.18 -9.28
CA GLY A 29 3.29 6.40 -9.71
C GLY A 29 3.45 7.40 -8.57
N ILE A 30 2.41 7.59 -7.76
CA ILE A 30 2.48 8.39 -6.52
C ILE A 30 3.55 7.80 -5.59
N ALA A 31 3.50 6.49 -5.32
CA ALA A 31 4.49 5.82 -4.49
C ALA A 31 5.93 5.99 -5.00
N ALA A 32 6.14 5.92 -6.32
CA ALA A 32 7.45 6.13 -6.93
C ALA A 32 7.99 7.55 -6.69
N ILE A 33 7.13 8.57 -6.69
CA ILE A 33 7.53 9.97 -6.49
C ILE A 33 7.70 10.33 -5.00
N THR A 34 6.85 9.76 -4.13
CA THR A 34 6.77 10.11 -2.69
C THR A 34 7.56 9.18 -1.78
N ASN A 35 8.09 8.06 -2.28
CA ASN A 35 8.92 7.17 -1.49
C ASN A 35 10.39 7.32 -1.87
N SER A 36 11.04 8.31 -1.25
CA SER A 36 12.45 8.63 -1.49
C SER A 36 13.40 7.43 -1.31
N LYS A 37 13.09 6.49 -0.40
CA LYS A 37 13.89 5.27 -0.19
C LYS A 37 13.86 4.33 -1.41
N LEU A 38 12.80 4.36 -2.22
CA LEU A 38 12.69 3.52 -3.41
C LEU A 38 13.40 4.11 -4.63
N LEU A 39 13.55 5.44 -4.72
CA LEU A 39 14.06 6.12 -5.92
C LEU A 39 15.38 5.55 -6.43
N GLN A 40 16.30 5.20 -5.52
CA GLN A 40 17.61 4.63 -5.86
C GLN A 40 17.57 3.17 -6.35
N THR A 41 16.45 2.49 -6.15
CA THR A 41 16.24 1.10 -6.54
C THR A 41 15.42 0.95 -7.82
N LEU A 42 14.83 2.05 -8.32
CA LEU A 42 14.06 2.08 -9.56
C LEU A 42 14.97 2.12 -10.78
N GLU A 43 14.47 1.65 -11.92
CA GLU A 43 15.21 1.61 -13.20
C GLU A 43 15.61 3.00 -13.70
N ARG A 44 14.79 4.02 -13.40
CA ARG A 44 15.03 5.41 -13.81
C ARG A 44 15.90 6.14 -12.80
N SER A 45 16.83 6.97 -13.30
CA SER A 45 17.74 7.76 -12.46
C SER A 45 17.00 8.80 -11.62
N GLU A 46 17.61 9.24 -10.52
CA GLU A 46 17.09 10.32 -9.66
C GLU A 46 16.74 11.58 -10.47
N LYS A 47 17.60 11.94 -11.43
CA LYS A 47 17.38 13.09 -12.32
C LYS A 47 16.06 13.02 -13.09
N TYR A 48 15.66 11.85 -13.56
CA TYR A 48 14.39 11.67 -14.26
C TYR A 48 13.19 11.99 -13.36
N TRP A 49 13.27 11.57 -12.09
CA TRP A 49 12.22 11.83 -11.10
C TRP A 49 12.19 13.29 -10.68
N ASP A 50 13.35 13.95 -10.57
CA ASP A 50 13.44 15.39 -10.31
C ASP A 50 12.85 16.21 -11.47
N GLU A 51 13.12 15.82 -12.72
CA GLU A 51 12.52 16.43 -13.90
C GLU A 51 10.98 16.31 -13.88
N ILE A 52 10.43 15.15 -13.48
CA ILE A 52 8.99 14.98 -13.28
C ILE A 52 8.47 15.91 -12.19
N LYS A 53 9.10 15.93 -11.01
CA LYS A 53 8.69 16.81 -9.89
C LYS A 53 8.72 18.30 -10.27
N ASN A 54 9.64 18.71 -11.13
CA ASN A 54 9.73 20.09 -11.63
C ASN A 54 8.72 20.41 -12.75
N SER A 55 8.15 19.38 -13.40
CA SER A 55 7.18 19.56 -14.49
C SER A 55 5.73 19.62 -14.03
N ILE A 56 5.44 19.20 -12.80
CA ILE A 56 4.09 19.19 -12.24
C ILE A 56 3.73 20.55 -11.63
N THR A 57 2.42 20.82 -11.56
CA THR A 57 1.89 22.04 -10.93
C THR A 57 2.17 22.08 -9.43
N ASP A 58 2.32 23.28 -8.86
CA ASP A 58 2.51 23.48 -7.42
C ASP A 58 1.40 22.84 -6.56
N GLU A 59 0.15 22.84 -7.04
CA GLU A 59 -0.99 22.21 -6.37
C GLU A 59 -0.79 20.69 -6.23
N LEU A 60 -0.47 20.01 -7.33
CA LEU A 60 -0.17 18.58 -7.31
C LEU A 60 1.06 18.27 -6.44
N LEU A 61 2.10 19.10 -6.49
CA LEU A 61 3.27 18.94 -5.65
C LEU A 61 2.92 19.05 -4.15
N ALA A 62 2.04 19.98 -3.77
CA ALA A 62 1.55 20.09 -2.39
C ALA A 62 0.80 18.82 -1.94
N HIS A 63 -0.03 18.25 -2.81
CA HIS A 63 -0.70 16.97 -2.53
C HIS A 63 0.29 15.81 -2.39
N LEU A 64 1.30 15.72 -3.26
CA LEU A 64 2.33 14.68 -3.18
C LEU A 64 3.19 14.80 -1.91
N ASN A 65 3.52 16.03 -1.50
CA ASN A 65 4.22 16.27 -0.24
C ASN A 65 3.39 15.83 0.97
N PHE A 66 2.08 16.08 0.95
CA PHE A 66 1.18 15.57 1.98
C PHE A 66 1.16 14.03 2.02
N VAL A 67 1.15 13.39 0.84
CA VAL A 67 1.21 11.93 0.73
C VAL A 67 2.52 11.37 1.28
N GLU A 68 3.66 11.98 0.96
CA GLU A 68 4.99 11.57 1.46
C GLU A 68 5.05 11.67 2.99
N GLN A 69 4.63 12.80 3.56
CA GLN A 69 4.67 13.03 5.01
C GLN A 69 3.83 12.02 5.81
N ASN A 70 2.70 11.59 5.25
CA ASN A 70 1.75 10.71 5.92
C ASN A 70 1.78 9.26 5.42
N ASN A 71 2.64 8.94 4.45
CA ASN A 71 2.73 7.64 3.77
C ASN A 71 1.39 7.11 3.24
N THR A 72 0.47 7.99 2.83
CA THR A 72 -0.89 7.60 2.42
C THR A 72 -0.94 6.87 1.08
N TRP A 73 0.18 6.84 0.33
CA TRP A 73 0.32 5.99 -0.84
C TRP A 73 0.14 4.49 -0.49
N LYS A 74 0.61 4.07 0.71
CA LYS A 74 0.40 2.70 1.20
C LYS A 74 -1.09 2.44 1.39
N SER A 75 -1.82 3.39 1.97
CA SER A 75 -3.27 3.32 2.17
C SER A 75 -4.02 3.20 0.85
N LEU A 76 -3.64 3.98 -0.18
CA LEU A 76 -4.24 3.86 -1.51
C LEU A 76 -4.11 2.44 -2.07
N LEU A 77 -2.92 1.84 -1.97
CA LEU A 77 -2.70 0.46 -2.43
C LEU A 77 -3.53 -0.56 -1.63
N GLN A 78 -3.65 -0.38 -0.30
CA GLN A 78 -4.46 -1.26 0.54
C GLN A 78 -5.96 -1.19 0.21
N ILE A 79 -6.47 0.01 -0.11
CA ILE A 79 -7.85 0.21 -0.53
C ILE A 79 -8.08 -0.43 -1.91
N LEU A 80 -7.16 -0.20 -2.87
CA LEU A 80 -7.21 -0.81 -4.20
C LEU A 80 -7.13 -2.33 -4.18
N HIS A 81 -6.53 -2.92 -3.14
CA HIS A 81 -6.46 -4.37 -2.96
C HIS A 81 -7.79 -4.99 -2.51
N GLN A 82 -8.72 -4.22 -1.91
CA GLN A 82 -9.97 -4.78 -1.38
C GLN A 82 -10.89 -5.31 -2.49
N ARG A 83 -10.96 -4.59 -3.62
CA ARG A 83 -11.79 -4.96 -4.75
C ARG A 83 -11.33 -4.25 -6.03
N LYS A 84 -11.83 -4.72 -7.16
CA LYS A 84 -11.61 -4.06 -8.46
C LYS A 84 -12.55 -2.85 -8.56
N PHE A 85 -12.01 -1.71 -8.93
CA PHE A 85 -12.76 -0.49 -9.26
C PHE A 85 -12.69 -0.26 -10.77
N ALA A 86 -13.82 0.04 -11.39
CA ALA A 86 -13.89 0.31 -12.82
C ALA A 86 -13.27 1.66 -13.19
N ASP A 87 -13.51 2.67 -12.35
CA ASP A 87 -13.06 4.04 -12.58
C ASP A 87 -12.85 4.82 -11.26
N LEU A 88 -12.39 6.05 -11.40
CA LEU A 88 -12.12 6.96 -10.27
C LEU A 88 -13.41 7.34 -9.51
N SER A 89 -14.55 7.42 -10.19
CA SER A 89 -15.82 7.78 -9.54
C SER A 89 -16.28 6.67 -8.60
N GLU A 90 -16.16 5.41 -9.03
CA GLU A 90 -16.46 4.25 -8.17
C GLU A 90 -15.51 4.19 -6.97
N PHE A 91 -14.21 4.40 -7.21
CA PHE A 91 -13.20 4.42 -6.13
C PHE A 91 -13.47 5.51 -5.10
N THR A 92 -13.69 6.74 -5.55
CA THR A 92 -13.96 7.88 -4.64
C THR A 92 -15.27 7.70 -3.90
N THR A 93 -16.31 7.17 -4.56
CA THR A 93 -17.58 6.83 -3.89
C THR A 93 -17.36 5.80 -2.80
N TYR A 94 -16.57 4.75 -3.05
CA TYR A 94 -16.26 3.75 -2.04
C TYR A 94 -15.54 4.35 -0.83
N VAL A 95 -14.48 5.12 -1.04
CA VAL A 95 -13.72 5.76 0.05
C VAL A 95 -14.59 6.70 0.88
N ASN A 96 -15.55 7.39 0.24
CA ASN A 96 -16.45 8.31 0.93
C ASN A 96 -17.65 7.64 1.63
N THR A 97 -17.93 6.36 1.35
CA THR A 97 -19.11 5.65 1.87
C THR A 97 -18.78 4.54 2.85
N ILE A 98 -17.54 4.05 2.84
CA ILE A 98 -17.07 3.05 3.79
C ILE A 98 -17.07 3.59 5.22
N ASP A 99 -17.34 2.70 6.19
CA ASP A 99 -17.27 3.04 7.60
C ASP A 99 -15.84 3.46 8.01
N GLU A 100 -15.74 4.42 8.93
CA GLU A 100 -14.46 4.99 9.35
C GLU A 100 -13.54 3.94 10.00
N MET A 101 -14.10 3.03 10.80
CA MET A 101 -13.33 1.95 11.43
C MET A 101 -12.88 0.93 10.38
N GLU A 102 -13.74 0.59 9.43
CA GLU A 102 -13.39 -0.30 8.33
C GLU A 102 -12.29 0.29 7.42
N LEU A 103 -12.39 1.58 7.08
CA LEU A 103 -11.37 2.29 6.33
C LEU A 103 -10.02 2.27 7.06
N ARG A 104 -10.01 2.55 8.37
CA ARG A 104 -8.81 2.46 9.19
C ARG A 104 -8.24 1.05 9.16
N PHE A 105 -9.07 0.02 9.34
CA PHE A 105 -8.63 -1.37 9.34
C PHE A 105 -7.97 -1.76 8.01
N ILE A 106 -8.61 -1.41 6.88
CA ILE A 106 -8.07 -1.63 5.53
C ILE A 106 -6.70 -0.97 5.39
N CYS A 107 -6.56 0.28 5.82
CA CYS A 107 -5.32 1.05 5.69
C CYS A 107 -4.17 0.50 6.54
N LEU A 108 -4.46 -0.21 7.64
CA LEU A 108 -3.43 -0.84 8.47
C LEU A 108 -2.88 -2.09 7.74
N PRO A 109 -1.56 -2.26 7.63
CA PRO A 109 -0.98 -3.41 6.95
C PRO A 109 -1.17 -4.71 7.76
N PHE A 110 -1.29 -5.83 7.05
CA PHE A 110 -1.18 -7.14 7.67
C PHE A 110 0.28 -7.47 7.96
N ILE A 111 0.61 -7.72 9.24
CA ILE A 111 1.99 -8.02 9.69
C ILE A 111 2.13 -9.42 10.31
N GLY A 112 1.10 -10.26 10.18
CA GLY A 112 1.05 -11.61 10.73
C GLY A 112 -0.24 -11.88 11.50
N ILE A 113 -0.58 -13.17 11.61
CA ILE A 113 -1.83 -13.62 12.25
C ILE A 113 -1.87 -13.23 13.74
N ASP A 114 -0.74 -13.30 14.43
CA ASP A 114 -0.60 -12.96 15.85
C ASP A 114 -0.89 -11.49 16.13
N TYR A 115 -0.83 -10.64 15.11
CA TYR A 115 -1.05 -9.19 15.21
C TYR A 115 -2.43 -8.73 14.76
N GLN A 116 -3.28 -9.62 14.24
CA GLN A 116 -4.60 -9.23 13.73
C GLN A 116 -5.49 -8.59 14.79
N ILE A 117 -5.47 -9.10 16.02
CA ILE A 117 -6.25 -8.53 17.12
C ILE A 117 -5.82 -7.09 17.44
N TYR A 118 -4.53 -6.78 17.34
CA TYR A 118 -4.03 -5.42 17.53
C TYR A 118 -4.40 -4.54 16.33
N ARG A 119 -4.44 -5.08 15.12
CA ARG A 119 -4.91 -4.36 13.92
C ARG A 119 -6.38 -3.95 14.04
N GLU A 120 -7.24 -4.85 14.50
CA GLU A 120 -8.65 -4.56 14.75
C GLU A 120 -8.83 -3.48 15.84
N ARG A 121 -8.14 -3.64 16.98
CA ARG A 121 -8.19 -2.66 18.09
C ARG A 121 -7.61 -1.30 17.72
N ALA A 122 -6.52 -1.27 16.96
CA ALA A 122 -5.94 -0.05 16.42
C ALA A 122 -6.94 0.66 15.48
N ALA A 123 -7.66 -0.09 14.64
CA ALA A 123 -8.72 0.47 13.79
C ALA A 123 -9.89 1.04 14.59
N GLN A 124 -10.13 0.54 15.81
CA GLN A 124 -11.10 1.11 16.77
C GLN A 124 -10.55 2.33 17.54
N GLY A 125 -9.27 2.69 17.36
CA GLY A 125 -8.63 3.83 18.01
C GLY A 125 -7.86 3.49 19.30
N GLU A 126 -7.66 2.21 19.61
CA GLU A 126 -6.89 1.81 20.79
C GLU A 126 -5.39 2.12 20.63
N LYS A 127 -4.92 3.15 21.34
CA LYS A 127 -3.53 3.65 21.24
C LYS A 127 -2.47 2.59 21.57
N SER A 128 -2.69 1.76 22.59
CA SER A 128 -1.76 0.67 22.95
C SER A 128 -1.57 -0.34 21.82
N SER A 129 -2.63 -0.62 21.06
CA SER A 129 -2.56 -1.50 19.91
C SER A 129 -1.81 -0.85 18.74
N VAL A 130 -2.00 0.46 18.52
CA VAL A 130 -1.20 1.23 17.53
C VAL A 130 0.29 1.17 17.88
N GLU A 131 0.66 1.45 19.12
CA GLU A 131 2.05 1.40 19.60
C GLU A 131 2.64 -0.01 19.42
N LYS A 132 1.85 -1.05 19.70
CA LYS A 132 2.28 -2.44 19.52
C LYS A 132 2.61 -2.76 18.07
N LEU A 133 1.78 -2.30 17.12
CA LEU A 133 2.02 -2.48 15.69
C LEU A 133 3.26 -1.71 15.25
N VAL A 134 3.43 -0.45 15.67
CA VAL A 134 4.60 0.37 15.37
C VAL A 134 5.89 -0.29 15.86
N GLN A 135 5.89 -0.83 17.08
CA GLN A 135 7.04 -1.57 17.63
C GLN A 135 7.34 -2.84 16.82
N ALA A 136 6.30 -3.58 16.43
CA ALA A 136 6.45 -4.80 15.65
C ALA A 136 7.00 -4.55 14.24
N THR A 137 6.78 -3.34 13.70
CA THR A 137 7.27 -2.94 12.37
C THR A 137 8.47 -1.98 12.43
N ALA A 138 9.12 -1.81 13.58
CA ALA A 138 10.18 -0.81 13.75
C ALA A 138 11.36 -1.02 12.78
N ASP A 139 11.67 -2.27 12.44
CA ASP A 139 12.73 -2.63 11.49
C ASP A 139 12.31 -2.46 10.02
N ASN A 140 11.04 -2.16 9.76
CA ASN A 140 10.48 -1.95 8.41
C ASN A 140 9.71 -0.60 8.32
N PRO A 141 10.42 0.55 8.48
CA PRO A 141 9.83 1.89 8.47
C PRO A 141 9.29 2.33 7.10
#